data_AF-A0AAN4Q3P2-F1
#
_entry.id   AF-A0AAN4Q3P2-F1
#
_cell.length_a   1.000
_cell.length_b   1.000
_cell.length_c   1.000
_cell.angle_alpha   90.00
_cell.angle_beta   90.00
_cell.angle_gamma   90.00
#
_symmetry.space_group_name_H-M   'P 1'
#
loop_
_entity.id
_entity.type
_entity.pdbx_description
1 polymer ?
#
loop_
_entity_poly.entity_id
_entity_poly.type
_entity_poly.pdbx_seq_one_letter_code
_entity_poly.pdbx_strand_id
1 'polypeptide(L)'
;MEKMQAEVSQYTLPKPAVADKGLIYVVRPSNAGMMVRFNVFLDDKEAESEMGYNRGNQYIYFYVSPGQHVISSKAENWADLPVSIKAGEVVYLKQEVEVGVVMARNGLKQLSDVEGRYLVKDAGLGTVVKESR
;
A
#
# COMPACT_ATOMS: atom_id res chain seq x y z
N MET A 1 6.20 5.98 -19.53
CA MET A 1 6.98 6.41 -18.36
C MET A 1 7.20 7.91 -18.31
N GLU A 2 7.60 8.57 -19.40
CA GLU A 2 7.89 10.02 -19.42
C GLU A 2 6.75 10.89 -18.89
N LYS A 3 5.49 10.59 -19.26
CA LYS A 3 4.31 11.29 -18.72
C LYS A 3 4.19 11.17 -17.20
N MET A 4 4.38 9.97 -16.64
CA MET A 4 4.28 9.75 -15.20
C MET A 4 5.39 10.50 -14.47
N GLN A 5 6.62 10.46 -14.98
CA GLN A 5 7.75 11.21 -14.42
C GLN A 5 7.48 12.72 -14.41
N ALA A 6 6.93 13.26 -15.50
CA ALA A 6 6.56 14.67 -15.56
C ALA A 6 5.51 15.01 -14.49
N GLU A 7 4.47 14.19 -14.35
CA GLU A 7 3.41 14.42 -13.36
C GLU A 7 3.86 14.26 -11.91
N VAL A 8 4.81 13.36 -11.63
CA VAL A 8 5.31 13.18 -10.24
C VAL A 8 6.45 14.12 -9.88
N SER A 9 7.06 14.82 -10.84
CA SER A 9 8.24 15.68 -10.61
C SER A 9 8.01 16.81 -9.60
N GLN A 10 6.77 17.32 -9.51
CA GLN A 10 6.36 18.36 -8.57
C GLN A 10 5.44 17.81 -7.46
N TYR A 11 5.16 16.51 -7.48
CA TYR A 11 4.27 15.89 -6.52
C TYR A 11 5.00 15.58 -5.21
N THR A 12 4.45 16.09 -4.10
CA THR A 12 4.92 15.75 -2.76
C THR A 12 3.99 14.71 -2.16
N LEU A 13 4.56 13.66 -1.59
CA LEU A 13 3.78 12.63 -0.91
C LEU A 13 3.02 13.23 0.29
N PRO A 14 1.82 12.72 0.60
CA PRO A 14 1.02 13.19 1.74
C PRO A 14 1.76 13.07 3.08
N LYS A 15 2.58 12.03 3.23
CA LYS A 15 3.52 11.86 4.33
C LYS A 15 4.95 11.74 3.80
N PRO A 16 5.90 12.50 4.36
CA PRO A 16 7.30 12.41 3.98
C PRO A 16 7.98 11.20 4.62
N ALA A 17 9.05 10.72 3.99
CA ALA A 17 9.99 9.81 4.63
C ALA A 17 10.63 10.49 5.86
N VAL A 18 11.02 9.70 6.85
CA VAL A 18 11.71 10.15 8.07
C VAL A 18 13.02 9.37 8.23
N ALA A 19 14.01 9.97 8.90
CA ALA A 19 15.38 9.47 8.87
C ALA A 19 15.58 8.09 9.54
N ASP A 20 14.71 7.72 10.50
CA ASP A 20 14.85 6.56 11.38
C ASP A 20 13.89 5.41 11.05
N LYS A 21 12.97 5.60 10.09
CA LYS A 21 11.93 4.62 9.74
C LYS A 21 11.84 4.41 8.24
N GLY A 22 11.34 3.26 7.85
CA GLY A 22 10.77 3.05 6.52
C GLY A 22 9.35 3.62 6.46
N LEU A 23 8.91 4.02 5.27
CA LEU A 23 7.52 4.42 5.00
C LEU A 23 6.93 3.52 3.91
N ILE A 24 5.81 2.88 4.20
CA ILE A 24 5.09 2.04 3.24
C ILE A 24 3.82 2.75 2.81
N TYR A 25 3.59 2.83 1.50
CA TYR A 25 2.29 3.14 0.91
C TYR A 25 1.69 1.88 0.30
N VAL A 26 0.43 1.60 0.60
CA VAL A 26 -0.32 0.51 -0.03
C VAL A 26 -1.50 1.10 -0.79
N VAL A 27 -1.50 0.97 -2.11
CA VAL A 27 -2.48 1.56 -3.02
C VAL A 27 -3.30 0.50 -3.74
N ARG A 28 -4.61 0.70 -3.79
CA ARG A 28 -5.54 -0.08 -4.61
C ARG A 28 -6.11 0.83 -5.70
N PRO A 29 -5.50 0.88 -6.89
CA PRO A 29 -5.92 1.81 -7.94
C PRO A 29 -7.20 1.38 -8.66
N SER A 30 -7.61 0.11 -8.53
CA SER A 30 -8.82 -0.40 -9.20
C SER A 30 -10.09 0.00 -8.47
N ASN A 31 -11.12 0.40 -9.23
CA ASN A 31 -12.48 0.62 -8.73
C ASN A 31 -13.35 -0.66 -8.73
N ALA A 32 -12.83 -1.78 -9.24
CA ALA A 32 -13.56 -3.05 -9.23
C ALA A 32 -13.83 -3.48 -7.78
N GLY A 33 -15.10 -3.69 -7.41
CA GLY A 33 -15.50 -3.97 -6.04
C GLY A 33 -15.20 -2.80 -5.09
N MET A 34 -15.49 -1.56 -5.48
CA MET A 34 -15.10 -0.35 -4.72
C MET A 34 -15.52 -0.39 -3.23
N MET A 35 -16.61 -1.07 -2.88
CA MET A 35 -17.10 -1.20 -1.51
C MET A 35 -16.52 -2.40 -0.74
N VAL A 36 -15.56 -3.13 -1.30
CA VAL A 36 -14.84 -4.19 -0.61
C VAL A 36 -13.63 -3.59 0.11
N ARG A 37 -13.45 -3.92 1.39
CA ARG A 37 -12.26 -3.51 2.16
C ARG A 37 -11.12 -4.48 1.88
N PHE A 38 -9.94 -3.95 1.62
CA PHE A 38 -8.71 -4.73 1.62
C PHE A 38 -7.90 -4.29 2.83
N ASN A 39 -7.94 -5.10 3.89
CA ASN A 39 -7.23 -4.84 5.14
C ASN A 39 -5.74 -5.16 4.95
N VAL A 40 -4.88 -4.41 5.63
CA VAL A 40 -3.43 -4.51 5.53
C VAL A 40 -2.86 -4.72 6.92
N PHE A 41 -2.01 -5.74 7.03
CA PHE A 41 -1.36 -6.16 8.26
C PHE A 41 0.15 -6.17 8.09
N LEU A 42 0.86 -5.94 9.19
CA LEU A 42 2.31 -5.94 9.26
C LEU A 42 2.80 -7.11 10.11
N ASP A 43 3.68 -7.92 9.52
CA ASP A 43 4.42 -9.07 10.07
C ASP A 43 3.60 -10.29 10.47
N ASP A 44 2.37 -10.12 10.96
CA ASP A 44 1.45 -11.22 11.23
C ASP A 44 0.00 -10.84 10.87
N LYS A 45 -0.94 -11.76 11.11
CA LYS A 45 -2.36 -11.66 10.69
C LYS A 45 -3.30 -11.43 11.88
N GLU A 46 -2.76 -11.14 13.06
CA GLU A 46 -3.54 -10.83 14.25
C GLU A 46 -4.17 -9.44 14.15
N ALA A 47 -5.28 -9.22 14.88
CA ALA A 47 -5.99 -7.94 14.86
C ALA A 47 -5.08 -6.75 15.25
N GLU A 48 -4.12 -6.98 16.17
CA GLU A 48 -3.16 -5.94 16.58
C GLU A 48 -2.13 -5.59 15.51
N SER A 49 -2.01 -6.38 14.46
CA SER A 49 -1.09 -6.13 13.36
C SER A 49 -1.74 -5.36 12.21
N GLU A 50 -3.03 -5.07 12.29
CA GLU A 50 -3.75 -4.29 11.29
C GLU A 50 -3.26 -2.83 11.29
N MET A 51 -2.73 -2.40 10.15
CA MET A 51 -2.29 -1.02 9.91
C MET A 51 -3.39 -0.15 9.33
N GLY A 52 -4.37 -0.77 8.66
CA GLY A 52 -5.53 -0.11 8.10
C GLY A 52 -6.16 -0.88 6.95
N TYR A 53 -7.04 -0.22 6.21
CA TYR A 53 -7.64 -0.79 5.00
C TYR A 53 -7.93 0.29 3.97
N ASN A 54 -7.98 -0.11 2.71
CA ASN A 54 -8.45 0.75 1.63
C ASN A 54 -9.62 0.11 0.85
N ARG A 55 -10.30 0.96 0.09
CA ARG A 55 -11.38 0.64 -0.84
C ARG A 55 -10.93 0.93 -2.28
N GLY A 56 -11.84 0.89 -3.25
CA GLY A 56 -11.50 1.20 -4.64
C GLY A 56 -10.92 2.61 -4.79
N ASN A 57 -9.86 2.74 -5.59
CA ASN A 57 -9.10 3.98 -5.81
C ASN A 57 -8.65 4.68 -4.52
N GLN A 58 -8.13 3.92 -3.56
CA GLN A 58 -7.61 4.44 -2.31
C GLN A 58 -6.21 3.93 -1.98
N TYR A 59 -5.49 4.66 -1.14
CA TYR A 59 -4.24 4.25 -0.52
C TYR A 59 -4.29 4.36 1.01
N ILE A 60 -3.42 3.62 1.69
CA ILE A 60 -3.06 3.88 3.08
C ILE A 60 -1.54 4.02 3.19
N TYR A 61 -1.06 4.49 4.33
CA TYR A 61 0.36 4.53 4.65
C TYR A 61 0.61 4.15 6.11
N PHE A 62 1.83 3.74 6.40
CA PHE A 62 2.33 3.58 7.77
C PHE A 62 3.87 3.53 7.78
N TYR A 63 4.45 3.95 8.90
CA TYR A 63 5.88 3.84 9.16
C TYR A 63 6.22 2.49 9.79
N VAL A 64 7.40 1.98 9.49
CA VAL A 64 7.93 0.71 10.03
C VAL A 64 9.38 0.86 10.44
N SER A 65 9.84 0.03 11.36
CA SER A 65 11.28 -0.12 11.62
C SER A 65 12.03 -0.52 10.34
N PRO A 66 13.31 -0.14 10.16
CA PRO A 66 14.14 -0.70 9.11
C PRO A 66 14.36 -2.20 9.33
N GLY A 67 14.25 -3.01 8.29
CA GLY A 67 14.41 -4.47 8.39
C GLY A 67 13.63 -5.27 7.35
N GLN A 68 13.48 -6.56 7.64
CA GLN A 68 12.64 -7.48 6.88
C GLN A 68 11.25 -7.50 7.52
N HIS A 69 10.23 -7.30 6.69
CA HIS A 69 8.83 -7.32 7.10
C HIS A 69 8.01 -8.19 6.15
N VAL A 70 6.84 -8.63 6.59
CA VAL A 70 5.83 -9.22 5.70
C VAL A 70 4.61 -8.33 5.72
N ILE A 71 4.19 -7.88 4.53
CA ILE A 71 2.95 -7.15 4.37
C ILE A 71 1.88 -8.12 3.91
N SER A 72 0.85 -8.29 4.72
CA SER A 72 -0.29 -9.15 4.42
C SER A 72 -1.49 -8.31 4.07
N SER A 73 -2.20 -8.68 3.02
CA SER A 73 -3.45 -8.05 2.62
C SER A 73 -4.58 -9.06 2.64
N LYS A 74 -5.68 -8.73 3.32
CA LYS A 74 -6.86 -9.56 3.46
C LYS A 74 -8.04 -8.99 2.68
N ALA A 75 -8.53 -9.78 1.74
CA ALA A 75 -9.87 -9.67 1.18
C ALA A 75 -10.57 -11.03 1.38
N GLU A 76 -11.00 -11.68 0.30
CA GLU A 76 -11.46 -13.07 0.35
C GLU A 76 -10.32 -14.02 0.66
N ASN A 77 -9.17 -13.84 0.00
CA ASN A 77 -7.93 -14.53 0.27
C ASN A 77 -6.98 -13.68 1.12
N TRP A 78 -5.89 -14.31 1.53
CA TRP A 78 -4.69 -13.61 1.99
C TRP A 78 -3.71 -13.49 0.82
N ALA A 79 -3.03 -12.35 0.74
CA ALA A 79 -1.85 -12.15 -0.10
C ALA A 79 -0.73 -11.64 0.80
N ASP A 80 0.42 -12.30 0.76
CA ASP A 80 1.58 -11.96 1.58
C ASP A 80 2.73 -11.51 0.67
N LEU A 81 3.41 -10.44 1.06
CA LEU A 81 4.57 -9.92 0.34
C LEU A 81 5.69 -9.59 1.33
N PRO A 82 6.80 -10.35 1.31
CA PRO A 82 8.01 -9.97 2.03
C PRO A 82 8.61 -8.68 1.45
N VAL A 83 9.03 -7.77 2.33
CA VAL A 83 9.62 -6.48 1.97
C VAL A 83 10.83 -6.22 2.85
N SER A 84 11.95 -5.84 2.24
CA SER A 84 13.10 -5.29 2.96
C SER A 84 13.07 -3.78 2.84
N ILE A 85 13.13 -3.05 3.95
CA ILE A 85 13.04 -1.59 3.96
C ILE A 85 14.16 -0.97 4.81
N LYS A 86 14.75 0.11 4.30
CA LYS A 86 15.80 0.89 4.98
C LYS A 86 15.21 2.11 5.67
N ALA A 87 15.97 2.68 6.61
CA ALA A 87 15.65 3.96 7.21
C ALA A 87 15.66 5.06 6.13
N GLY A 88 14.65 5.94 6.14
CA GLY A 88 14.48 6.98 5.11
C GLY A 88 13.95 6.50 3.77
N GLU A 89 13.66 5.20 3.61
CA GLU A 89 13.14 4.63 2.36
C GLU A 89 11.61 4.72 2.30
N VAL A 90 11.09 4.95 1.08
CA VAL A 90 9.66 4.82 0.78
C VAL A 90 9.46 3.60 -0.12
N VAL A 91 8.60 2.69 0.29
CA VAL A 91 8.19 1.52 -0.51
C VAL A 91 6.71 1.66 -0.88
N TYR A 92 6.38 1.33 -2.14
CA TYR A 92 5.02 1.38 -2.65
C TYR A 92 4.56 -0.01 -3.05
N LEU A 93 3.40 -0.40 -2.54
CA LEU A 93 2.77 -1.69 -2.81
C LEU A 93 1.44 -1.46 -3.50
N LYS A 94 1.20 -2.19 -4.59
CA LYS A 94 -0.08 -2.24 -5.29
C LYS A 94 -0.87 -3.45 -4.82
N GLN A 95 -2.12 -3.20 -4.41
CA GLN A 95 -3.12 -4.24 -4.31
C GLN A 95 -3.80 -4.43 -5.67
N GLU A 96 -3.67 -5.63 -6.21
CA GLU A 96 -4.29 -6.01 -7.47
C GLU A 96 -5.60 -6.74 -7.19
N VAL A 97 -6.64 -6.41 -7.94
CA VAL A 97 -7.92 -7.09 -7.87
C VAL A 97 -7.95 -8.12 -9.00
N GLU A 98 -8.01 -9.38 -8.64
CA GLU A 98 -8.33 -10.46 -9.57
C GLU A 98 -9.82 -10.73 -9.48
N VAL A 99 -10.56 -10.31 -10.50
CA VAL A 99 -12.00 -10.59 -10.59
C VAL A 99 -12.18 -12.06 -10.97
N GLY A 100 -12.54 -12.90 -10.01
CA GLY A 100 -12.96 -14.28 -10.25
C GLY A 100 -14.43 -14.37 -10.69
N VAL A 101 -14.85 -15.57 -11.11
CA VAL A 101 -16.23 -15.85 -11.54
C VAL A 101 -17.27 -15.65 -10.41
N VAL A 102 -16.84 -15.71 -9.15
CA VAL A 102 -17.73 -15.67 -7.97
C VAL A 102 -17.47 -14.46 -7.08
N MET A 103 -16.20 -14.04 -6.92
CA MET A 103 -15.80 -13.13 -5.85
C MET A 103 -14.34 -12.60 -6.13
N ALA A 104 -13.95 -11.44 -5.60
CA ALA A 104 -12.72 -10.71 -5.94
C ALA A 104 -11.52 -11.05 -5.02
N ARG A 105 -10.49 -11.68 -5.60
CA ARG A 105 -9.23 -11.99 -4.92
C ARG A 105 -8.27 -10.79 -4.95
N ASN A 106 -7.43 -10.69 -3.94
CA ASN A 106 -6.37 -9.68 -3.89
C ASN A 106 -4.98 -10.29 -4.11
N GLY A 107 -4.11 -9.54 -4.78
CA GLY A 107 -2.67 -9.77 -4.87
C GLY A 107 -1.88 -8.56 -4.34
N LEU A 108 -0.60 -8.74 -4.03
CA LEU A 108 0.33 -7.67 -3.65
C LEU A 108 1.53 -7.66 -4.59
N LYS A 109 1.92 -6.46 -5.03
CA LYS A 109 3.10 -6.25 -5.87
C LYS A 109 3.83 -4.98 -5.47
N GLN A 110 5.15 -5.05 -5.31
CA GLN A 110 5.98 -3.86 -5.12
C GLN A 110 6.11 -3.08 -6.44
N LEU A 111 6.02 -1.75 -6.35
CA LEU A 111 6.12 -0.83 -7.47
C LEU A 111 7.48 -0.10 -7.49
N SER A 112 7.79 0.49 -8.65
CA SER A 112 8.82 1.51 -8.76
C SER A 112 8.40 2.81 -8.05
N ASP A 113 9.36 3.68 -7.69
CA ASP A 113 9.05 4.97 -7.06
C ASP A 113 8.15 5.85 -7.93
N VAL A 114 8.43 5.92 -9.24
CA VAL A 114 7.64 6.71 -10.19
C VAL A 114 6.19 6.21 -10.27
N GLU A 115 5.99 4.89 -10.40
CA GLU A 115 4.64 4.31 -10.44
C GLU A 115 3.91 4.47 -9.10
N GLY A 116 4.62 4.25 -7.99
CA GLY A 116 4.08 4.40 -6.64
C GLY A 116 3.58 5.81 -6.37
N ARG A 117 4.42 6.83 -6.61
CA ARG A 117 4.04 8.24 -6.48
C ARG A 117 2.85 8.60 -7.36
N TYR A 118 2.87 8.14 -8.61
CA TYR A 118 1.80 8.42 -9.57
C TYR A 118 0.45 7.86 -9.08
N LEU A 119 0.42 6.61 -8.60
CA LEU A 119 -0.81 6.00 -8.13
C LEU A 119 -1.28 6.57 -6.79
N VAL A 120 -0.37 6.95 -5.89
CA VAL A 120 -0.75 7.63 -4.62
C VAL A 120 -1.31 9.01 -4.91
N LYS A 121 -0.78 9.75 -5.89
CA LYS A 121 -1.29 11.06 -6.33
C LYS A 121 -2.75 11.00 -6.77
N ASP A 122 -3.12 9.95 -7.51
CA ASP A 122 -4.45 9.83 -8.14
C ASP A 122 -5.50 9.13 -7.25
N ALA A 123 -5.08 8.58 -6.10
CA ALA A 123 -5.94 7.83 -5.17
C ALA A 123 -6.33 8.65 -3.94
N GLY A 124 -7.49 8.33 -3.35
CA GLY A 124 -7.93 8.93 -2.09
C GLY A 124 -7.32 8.25 -0.86
N LEU A 125 -7.31 8.92 0.30
CA LEU A 125 -6.90 8.28 1.55
C LEU A 125 -7.97 7.26 2.00
N GLY A 126 -7.53 6.05 2.36
CA GLY A 126 -8.32 5.01 3.00
C GLY A 126 -8.42 5.21 4.51
N THR A 127 -8.63 4.13 5.25
CA THR A 127 -8.63 4.17 6.72
C THR A 127 -7.30 3.68 7.25
N VAL A 128 -6.54 4.58 7.88
CA VAL A 128 -5.32 4.23 8.63
C VAL A 128 -5.71 3.96 10.09
N VAL A 129 -5.43 2.76 10.57
CA VAL A 129 -5.70 2.34 11.95
C VAL A 129 -4.48 2.59 12.83
N LYS A 130 -3.27 2.33 12.31
CA LYS A 130 -2.00 2.61 12.97
C LYS A 130 -1.06 3.31 12.00
N GLU A 131 -0.51 4.46 12.40
CA GLU A 131 0.47 5.18 11.56
C GLU A 131 1.90 4.63 11.71
N SER A 132 2.19 3.84 12.75
CA SER A 132 3.51 3.26 12.95
C SER A 132 3.50 1.99 13.78
N ARG A 133 4.45 1.10 13.52
CA ARG A 133 4.84 -0.02 14.38
C ARG A 133 6.35 -0.24 14.33
#